data_AF-A0A357JIC3-F1
#
_entry.id   AF-A0A357JIC3-F1
#
_cell.length_a   1.000
_cell.length_b   1.000
_cell.length_c   1.000
_cell.angle_alpha   90.00
_cell.angle_beta   90.00
_cell.angle_gamma   90.00
#
_symmetry.space_group_name_H-M   'P 1'
#
loop_
_entity.id
_entity.type
_entity.pdbx_description
1 polymer ?
#
loop_
_entity_poly.entity_id
_entity_poly.type
_entity_poly.pdbx_seq_one_letter_code
_entity_poly.pdbx_strand_id
1 'polypeptide(L)'
;ITEQVIDFDLIQEQILVASGVPISGKNYTPKMHSIECRINAEDPYNDFRPSPGRITTLHSPGGHGVRLDTHVYTNYVIPPNYDSMIAKLITTAQTREEAINKMKRALDEFVIEGVKTTIPFHRQLMEHPDYLAGNYTTKFMEDFEMK
;
A
#
# COMPACT_ATOMS: atom_id res chain seq x y z
N ILE A 1 2.00 -5.95 -5.79
CA ILE A 1 1.47 -5.42 -7.08
C ILE A 1 1.67 -6.34 -8.29
N THR A 2 2.84 -6.95 -8.50
CA THR A 2 3.08 -7.83 -9.67
C THR A 2 2.06 -8.96 -9.76
N GLU A 3 1.84 -9.69 -8.65
CA GLU A 3 0.83 -10.76 -8.56
C GLU A 3 -0.55 -10.32 -9.07
N GLN A 4 -0.94 -9.07 -8.77
CA GLN A 4 -2.25 -8.53 -9.16
C GLN A 4 -2.34 -8.31 -10.67
N VAL A 5 -1.28 -7.82 -11.30
CA VAL A 5 -1.32 -7.48 -12.73
C VAL A 5 -1.08 -8.68 -13.64
N ILE A 6 -0.42 -9.73 -13.13
CA ILE A 6 -0.20 -10.96 -13.89
C ILE A 6 -1.16 -12.10 -13.53
N ASP A 7 -1.93 -11.94 -12.44
CA ASP A 7 -2.84 -12.96 -11.89
C ASP A 7 -2.13 -14.29 -11.62
N PHE A 8 -1.04 -14.21 -10.85
CA PHE A 8 -0.22 -15.37 -10.49
C PHE A 8 0.36 -15.20 -9.09
N ASP A 9 0.25 -16.25 -8.27
CA ASP A 9 0.70 -16.27 -6.87
C ASP A 9 2.20 -16.57 -6.80
N LEU A 10 2.99 -15.55 -6.42
CA LEU A 10 4.44 -15.69 -6.36
C LEU A 10 4.89 -16.40 -5.08
N ILE A 11 4.11 -16.31 -4.00
CA ILE A 11 4.44 -16.98 -2.73
C ILE A 11 4.21 -18.48 -2.86
N GLN A 12 3.11 -18.89 -3.47
CA GLN A 12 2.84 -20.29 -3.79
C GLN A 12 3.95 -20.87 -4.67
N GLU A 13 4.34 -20.16 -5.75
CA GLU A 13 5.40 -20.63 -6.64
C GLU A 13 6.74 -20.78 -5.90
N GLN A 14 7.08 -19.87 -4.99
CA GLN A 14 8.29 -19.99 -4.16
C GLN A 14 8.27 -21.25 -3.29
N ILE A 15 7.12 -21.57 -2.67
CA ILE A 15 6.96 -22.79 -1.86
C ILE A 15 7.10 -24.04 -2.72
N LEU A 16 6.49 -24.05 -3.91
CA LEU A 16 6.57 -25.16 -4.85
C LEU A 16 8.01 -25.42 -5.30
N VAL A 17 8.73 -24.35 -5.69
CA VAL A 17 10.15 -24.44 -6.08
C VAL A 17 11.00 -24.95 -4.93
N ALA A 18 10.79 -24.45 -3.71
CA ALA A 18 11.49 -24.93 -2.52
C ALA A 18 11.22 -26.41 -2.22
N SER A 19 10.04 -26.93 -2.60
CA SER A 19 9.67 -28.35 -2.48
C SER A 19 10.19 -29.24 -3.62
N GLY A 20 10.95 -28.68 -4.57
CA GLY A 20 11.53 -29.41 -5.70
C GLY A 20 10.68 -29.45 -6.97
N VAL A 21 9.55 -28.72 -7.01
CA VAL A 21 8.76 -28.56 -8.23
C VAL A 21 9.47 -27.57 -9.16
N PRO A 22 9.79 -27.93 -10.42
CA PRO A 22 10.43 -26.99 -11.33
C PRO A 22 9.47 -25.87 -11.72
N ILE A 23 10.01 -24.67 -11.95
CA ILE A 23 9.25 -23.57 -12.51
C ILE A 23 8.62 -23.97 -13.85
N SER A 24 7.37 -23.56 -14.08
CA SER A 24 6.65 -23.92 -15.31
C SER A 24 7.31 -23.42 -16.61
N GLY A 25 8.19 -22.42 -16.52
CA GLY A 25 8.79 -21.75 -17.69
C GLY A 25 7.79 -20.90 -18.48
N LYS A 26 6.56 -20.74 -18.00
CA LYS A 26 5.53 -19.92 -18.63
C LYS A 26 5.84 -18.43 -18.42
N ASN A 27 5.76 -17.65 -19.49
CA ASN A 27 5.84 -16.20 -19.41
C ASN A 27 4.51 -15.60 -18.95
N TYR A 28 4.59 -14.70 -17.98
CA TYR A 28 3.46 -13.91 -17.50
C TYR A 28 3.67 -12.45 -17.88
N THR A 29 2.65 -11.83 -18.47
CA THR A 29 2.69 -10.42 -18.86
C THR A 29 1.64 -9.62 -18.09
N PRO A 30 1.95 -8.38 -17.66
CA PRO A 30 0.97 -7.52 -16.99
C PRO A 30 -0.25 -7.25 -17.87
N LYS A 31 -1.44 -7.37 -17.31
CA LYS A 31 -2.74 -7.12 -17.97
C LYS A 31 -3.54 -5.97 -17.36
N MET A 32 -3.09 -5.44 -16.23
CA MET A 32 -3.78 -4.42 -15.45
C MET A 32 -2.76 -3.45 -14.85
N HIS A 33 -3.24 -2.42 -14.17
CA HIS A 33 -2.43 -1.52 -13.36
C HIS A 33 -2.71 -1.77 -11.88
N SER A 34 -1.65 -1.83 -11.08
CA SER A 34 -1.75 -2.00 -9.64
C SER A 34 -0.82 -1.03 -8.91
N ILE A 35 -1.31 -0.44 -7.83
CA ILE A 35 -0.60 0.53 -7.00
C ILE A 35 -0.62 0.01 -5.56
N GLU A 36 0.50 0.14 -4.85
CA GLU A 36 0.62 -0.20 -3.44
C GLU A 36 1.03 1.03 -2.65
N CYS A 37 0.30 1.31 -1.57
CA CYS A 37 0.68 2.26 -0.54
C CYS A 37 1.00 1.50 0.74
N ARG A 38 2.20 1.73 1.28
CA ARG A 38 2.56 1.28 2.64
C ARG A 38 1.95 2.23 3.66
N ILE A 39 1.02 1.71 4.44
CA ILE A 39 0.43 2.43 5.55
C ILE A 39 1.31 2.17 6.77
N ASN A 40 2.00 3.21 7.22
CA ASN A 40 2.94 3.15 8.33
C ASN A 40 2.40 3.95 9.52
N ALA A 41 2.82 3.58 10.73
CA ALA A 41 2.61 4.32 11.95
C ALA A 41 3.64 5.46 12.05
N GLU A 42 3.48 6.49 11.22
CA GLU A 42 4.36 7.65 11.13
C GLU A 42 3.53 8.93 11.03
N ASP A 43 4.08 10.05 11.47
CA ASP A 43 3.44 11.37 11.41
C ASP A 43 4.00 12.18 10.23
N PRO A 44 3.35 12.19 9.05
CA PRO A 44 3.87 12.87 7.86
C PRO A 44 3.96 14.39 8.03
N TYR A 45 3.23 14.97 8.99
CA TYR A 45 3.30 16.41 9.32
C TYR A 45 4.47 16.76 10.25
N ASN A 46 5.22 15.76 10.70
CA ASN A 46 6.33 15.94 11.63
C ASN A 46 7.51 15.06 11.21
N ASP A 47 7.98 15.30 9.99
CA ASP A 47 9.15 14.65 9.38
C ASP A 47 9.07 13.12 9.40
N PHE A 48 7.87 12.57 9.17
CA PHE A 48 7.59 11.13 9.15
C PHE A 48 8.08 10.38 10.40
N ARG A 49 8.18 11.08 11.54
CA ARG A 49 8.65 10.44 12.78
C ARG A 49 7.75 9.25 13.14
N PRO A 50 8.30 8.15 13.66
CA PRO A 50 7.51 7.00 14.09
C PRO A 50 6.47 7.38 15.16
N SER A 51 5.30 6.76 15.08
CA SER A 51 4.16 6.92 15.99
C SER A 51 3.75 5.55 16.58
N PRO A 52 4.63 4.87 17.35
CA PRO A 52 4.27 3.63 18.02
C PRO A 52 3.12 3.87 19.01
N GLY A 53 2.32 2.84 19.27
CA GLY A 53 1.15 2.98 20.13
C GLY A 53 0.12 1.89 19.92
N ARG A 54 -0.98 1.99 20.67
CA ARG A 54 -2.10 1.06 20.55
C ARG A 54 -3.08 1.55 19.50
N ILE A 55 -3.43 0.68 18.56
CA ILE A 55 -4.53 0.92 17.64
C ILE A 55 -5.84 0.78 18.42
N THR A 56 -6.59 1.87 18.59
CA THR A 56 -7.87 1.86 19.33
C THR A 56 -9.05 1.49 18.46
N THR A 57 -8.98 1.85 17.17
CA THR A 57 -10.00 1.57 16.16
C THR A 57 -9.32 1.19 14.86
N LEU A 58 -9.81 0.14 14.20
CA LEU A 58 -9.37 -0.30 12.89
C LEU A 58 -10.59 -0.60 12.02
N HIS A 59 -10.76 0.17 10.94
CA HIS A 59 -11.73 -0.10 9.89
C HIS A 59 -11.00 -0.24 8.56
N SER A 60 -10.89 -1.47 8.07
CA SER A 60 -10.19 -1.79 6.84
C SER A 60 -11.04 -1.46 5.61
N PRO A 61 -10.45 -0.87 4.54
CA PRO A 61 -11.15 -0.65 3.29
C PRO A 61 -11.38 -1.97 2.54
N GLY A 62 -12.28 -1.95 1.56
CA GLY A 62 -12.58 -3.12 0.75
C GLY A 62 -13.22 -2.80 -0.60
N GLY A 63 -13.86 -3.81 -1.18
CA GLY A 63 -14.54 -3.72 -2.47
C GLY A 63 -13.68 -4.20 -3.65
N HIS A 64 -14.27 -4.14 -4.85
CA HIS A 64 -13.69 -4.75 -6.04
C HIS A 64 -12.36 -4.07 -6.47
N GLY A 65 -11.29 -4.88 -6.51
CA GLY A 65 -9.95 -4.43 -6.85
C GLY A 65 -9.22 -3.70 -5.72
N VAL A 66 -9.63 -3.93 -4.47
CA VAL A 66 -8.88 -3.53 -3.26
C VAL A 66 -8.40 -4.80 -2.55
N ARG A 67 -7.09 -4.90 -2.32
CA ARG A 67 -6.44 -5.93 -1.51
C ARG A 67 -5.73 -5.25 -0.34
N LEU A 68 -5.87 -5.82 0.84
CA LEU A 68 -5.18 -5.36 2.04
C LEU A 68 -4.39 -6.53 2.63
N ASP A 69 -3.07 -6.38 2.67
CA ASP A 69 -2.21 -7.29 3.43
C ASP A 69 -1.86 -6.61 4.76
N THR A 70 -2.30 -7.17 5.88
CA THR A 70 -2.03 -6.60 7.21
C THR A 70 -1.86 -7.69 8.26
N HIS A 71 -1.14 -7.36 9.33
CA HIS A 71 -0.95 -8.22 10.50
C HIS A 71 -1.58 -7.62 11.77
N VAL A 72 -2.09 -6.38 11.68
CA VAL A 72 -2.63 -5.67 12.83
C VAL A 72 -4.12 -5.95 13.00
N TYR A 73 -4.62 -5.70 14.19
CA TYR A 73 -6.03 -5.81 14.57
C TYR A 73 -6.33 -4.76 15.64
N THR A 74 -7.61 -4.50 15.92
CA THR A 74 -8.01 -3.58 17.00
C THR A 74 -7.35 -3.99 18.33
N ASN A 75 -6.80 -3.02 19.06
CA ASN A 75 -5.99 -3.17 20.27
C ASN A 75 -4.57 -3.73 20.09
N TYR A 76 -4.11 -4.00 18.86
CA TYR A 76 -2.70 -4.28 18.60
C TYR A 76 -1.84 -3.09 19.03
N VAL A 77 -0.68 -3.39 19.63
CA VAL A 77 0.30 -2.39 20.07
C VAL A 77 1.48 -2.43 19.11
N ILE A 78 1.66 -1.34 18.36
CA ILE A 78 2.79 -1.16 17.45
C ILE A 78 4.04 -0.90 18.31
N PRO A 79 5.03 -1.81 18.30
CA PRO A 79 6.25 -1.63 19.08
C PRO A 79 7.18 -0.60 18.40
N PRO A 80 8.02 0.10 19.17
CA PRO A 80 8.99 1.06 18.62
C PRO A 80 10.24 0.41 18.01
N ASN A 81 10.38 -0.92 18.13
CA ASN A 81 11.63 -1.64 17.82
C ASN A 81 11.69 -2.21 16.39
N TYR A 82 10.57 -2.21 15.66
CA TYR A 82 10.47 -2.77 14.32
C TYR A 82 10.03 -1.69 13.31
N ASP A 83 9.98 -2.09 12.04
CA ASP A 83 9.39 -1.27 10.99
C ASP A 83 7.95 -0.84 11.37
N SER A 84 7.62 0.40 11.06
CA SER A 84 6.36 1.08 11.42
C SER A 84 5.16 0.59 10.59
N MET A 85 5.36 -0.29 9.60
CA MET A 85 4.32 -0.72 8.67
C MET A 85 3.15 -1.39 9.37
N ILE A 86 1.96 -0.86 9.13
CA ILE A 86 0.65 -1.35 9.60
C ILE A 86 0.06 -2.30 8.55
N ALA A 87 0.08 -1.87 7.28
CA ALA A 87 -0.52 -2.60 6.18
C ALA A 87 0.07 -2.21 4.83
N LYS A 88 -0.09 -3.09 3.85
CA LYS A 88 0.04 -2.75 2.42
C LYS A 88 -1.36 -2.64 1.84
N LEU A 89 -1.75 -1.43 1.46
CA LEU A 89 -3.00 -1.19 0.74
C LEU A 89 -2.70 -1.24 -0.76
N ILE A 90 -3.36 -2.16 -1.46
CA ILE A 90 -3.12 -2.44 -2.87
C ILE A 90 -4.41 -2.23 -3.65
N THR A 91 -4.37 -1.44 -4.71
CA THR A 91 -5.50 -1.30 -5.63
C THR A 91 -5.13 -1.76 -7.03
N THR A 92 -6.11 -2.32 -7.74
CA THR A 92 -5.92 -2.87 -9.09
C THR A 92 -7.10 -2.48 -9.98
N ALA A 93 -6.80 -2.05 -11.21
CA ALA A 93 -7.80 -1.67 -12.20
C ALA A 93 -7.28 -1.80 -13.64
N GLN A 94 -8.15 -1.55 -14.63
CA GLN A 94 -7.79 -1.69 -16.05
C GLN A 94 -6.85 -0.57 -16.50
N THR A 95 -6.93 0.60 -15.88
CA THR A 95 -6.06 1.74 -16.16
C THR A 95 -5.38 2.24 -14.88
N ARG A 96 -4.25 2.95 -15.05
CA ARG A 96 -3.57 3.60 -13.92
C ARG A 96 -4.47 4.62 -13.22
N GLU A 97 -5.23 5.40 -13.99
CA GLU A 97 -6.17 6.39 -13.46
C GLU A 97 -7.25 5.74 -12.59
N GLU A 98 -7.85 4.64 -13.05
CA GLU A 98 -8.81 3.90 -12.25
C GLU A 98 -8.19 3.32 -10.98
N ALA A 99 -6.94 2.82 -11.04
CA ALA A 99 -6.24 2.31 -9.86
C ALA A 99 -6.00 3.41 -8.82
N ILE A 100 -5.66 4.63 -9.28
CA ILE A 100 -5.53 5.82 -8.42
C ILE A 100 -6.88 6.20 -7.82
N ASN A 101 -7.96 6.24 -8.60
CA ASN A 101 -9.29 6.57 -8.10
C ASN A 101 -9.78 5.56 -7.05
N LYS A 102 -9.50 4.26 -7.26
CA LYS A 102 -9.74 3.24 -6.24
C LYS A 102 -8.88 3.44 -4.99
N MET A 103 -7.61 3.85 -5.15
CA MET A 103 -6.70 4.11 -4.04
C MET A 103 -7.19 5.28 -3.19
N LYS A 104 -7.64 6.39 -3.81
CA LYS A 104 -8.25 7.53 -3.11
C LYS A 104 -9.41 7.08 -2.22
N ARG A 105 -10.40 6.37 -2.79
CA ARG A 105 -11.53 5.83 -2.03
C ARG A 105 -11.08 4.90 -0.91
N ALA A 106 -10.16 3.98 -1.20
CA ALA A 106 -9.69 3.03 -0.19
C ALA A 106 -8.93 3.71 0.95
N LEU A 107 -8.16 4.76 0.68
CA LEU A 107 -7.52 5.58 1.71
C LEU A 107 -8.53 6.38 2.54
N ASP A 108 -9.61 6.89 1.93
CA ASP A 108 -10.70 7.59 2.63
C ASP A 108 -11.50 6.66 3.56
N GLU A 109 -11.68 5.39 3.18
CA GLU A 109 -12.39 4.37 3.96
C GLU A 109 -11.51 3.74 5.06
N PHE A 110 -10.18 3.91 5.00
CA PHE A 110 -9.24 3.28 5.92
C PHE A 110 -9.10 4.09 7.21
N VAL A 111 -9.81 3.67 8.25
CA VAL A 111 -9.76 4.33 9.57
C VAL A 111 -8.81 3.57 10.50
N ILE A 112 -7.81 4.28 11.00
CA ILE A 112 -6.88 3.80 12.03
C ILE A 112 -6.78 4.90 13.09
N GLU A 113 -7.15 4.58 14.32
CA GLU A 113 -7.08 5.52 15.45
C GLU A 113 -6.11 5.05 16.54
N GLY A 114 -5.64 5.98 17.38
CA GLY A 114 -4.70 5.73 18.47
C GLY A 114 -3.23 5.95 18.10
N VAL A 115 -2.91 6.00 16.80
CA VAL A 115 -1.58 6.33 16.25
C VAL A 115 -1.72 7.28 15.05
N LYS A 116 -0.65 8.02 14.72
CA LYS A 116 -0.56 8.73 13.44
C LYS A 116 -0.20 7.77 12.32
N THR A 117 -0.62 8.08 11.11
CA THR A 117 -0.34 7.24 9.94
C THR A 117 0.07 8.04 8.71
N THR A 118 0.66 7.36 7.72
CA THR A 118 0.99 7.93 6.41
C THR A 118 -0.21 8.07 5.47
N ILE A 119 -1.44 7.77 5.89
CA ILE A 119 -2.65 7.90 5.07
C ILE A 119 -2.82 9.34 4.51
N PRO A 120 -2.69 10.41 5.32
CA PRO A 120 -2.83 11.78 4.81
C PRO A 120 -1.83 12.11 3.69
N PHE A 121 -0.58 11.64 3.83
CA PHE A 121 0.44 11.79 2.79
C PHE A 121 0.01 11.09 1.50
N HIS A 122 -0.39 9.82 1.57
CA HIS A 122 -0.81 9.07 0.38
C HIS A 122 -2.02 9.71 -0.30
N ARG A 123 -2.98 10.27 0.46
CA ARG A 123 -4.13 10.99 -0.12
C ARG A 123 -3.69 12.19 -0.95
N GLN A 124 -2.80 13.02 -0.40
CA GLN A 124 -2.25 14.18 -1.13
C GLN A 124 -1.43 13.74 -2.35
N LEU A 125 -0.64 12.67 -2.23
CA LEU A 125 0.12 12.11 -3.34
C LEU A 125 -0.78 11.68 -4.51
N MET A 126 -1.91 11.02 -4.20
CA MET A 126 -2.88 10.59 -5.22
C MET A 126 -3.55 11.78 -5.94
N GLU A 127 -3.48 12.98 -5.39
CA GLU A 127 -4.02 14.21 -5.98
C GLU A 127 -2.95 15.06 -6.68
N HIS A 128 -1.66 14.76 -6.48
CA HIS A 128 -0.57 15.56 -7.02
C HIS A 128 -0.52 15.48 -8.56
N PRO A 129 -0.53 16.60 -9.30
CA PRO A 129 -0.56 16.61 -10.77
C PRO A 129 0.54 15.79 -11.42
N ASP A 130 1.79 15.91 -10.96
CA ASP A 130 2.91 15.13 -11.50
C ASP A 130 2.78 13.63 -11.22
N TYR A 131 2.25 13.25 -10.05
CA TYR A 131 1.96 11.86 -9.75
C TYR A 131 0.86 11.34 -10.68
N LEU A 132 -0.22 12.10 -10.89
CA LEU A 132 -1.28 11.74 -11.83
C LEU A 132 -0.76 11.60 -13.27
N ALA A 133 0.12 12.49 -13.71
CA ALA A 133 0.73 12.45 -15.04
C ALA A 133 1.77 11.33 -15.22
N GLY A 134 2.25 10.72 -14.13
CA GLY A 134 3.35 9.76 -14.18
C GLY A 134 4.73 10.42 -14.39
N ASN A 135 4.83 11.73 -14.14
CA ASN A 135 6.02 12.53 -14.34
C ASN A 135 6.78 12.72 -13.02
N TYR A 136 7.41 11.67 -12.52
CA TYR A 136 8.17 11.73 -11.27
C TYR A 136 9.46 10.92 -11.36
N THR A 137 10.42 11.34 -10.56
CA THR A 137 11.69 10.64 -10.35
C THR A 137 11.88 10.36 -8.86
N THR A 138 12.99 9.78 -8.47
CA THR A 138 13.32 9.59 -7.05
C THR A 138 13.45 10.92 -6.28
N LYS A 139 13.68 12.05 -6.97
CA LYS A 139 13.75 13.39 -6.36
C LYS A 139 12.41 14.03 -6.09
N PHE A 140 11.31 13.45 -6.59
CA PHE A 140 9.97 14.01 -6.44
C PHE A 140 9.62 14.34 -4.98
N MET A 141 10.11 13.53 -4.03
CA MET A 141 9.84 13.72 -2.61
C MET A 141 10.66 14.85 -1.96
N GLU A 142 11.74 15.33 -2.59
CA GLU A 142 12.56 16.43 -2.03
C GLU A 142 11.78 17.75 -2.00
N ASP A 143 10.91 17.97 -2.99
CA ASP A 143 10.09 19.19 -3.14
C ASP A 143 8.62 18.98 -2.73
N PHE A 144 8.27 17.79 -2.21
CA PHE A 144 6.89 17.48 -1.83
C PHE A 144 6.58 18.08 -0.44
N GLU A 145 5.68 19.05 -0.40
CA GLU A 145 5.22 19.66 0.85
C GLU A 145 3.82 19.15 1.24
N MET A 146 3.73 18.64 2.48
CA MET A 146 2.45 18.29 3.11
C MET A 146 1.61 19.55 3.35
N LYS A 147 0.34 19.50 2.93
CA LYS A 147 -0.66 20.57 3.15
C LYS A 147 -1.58 20.29 4.33
#